data_AF-A0A085WPD8-F1
#
_entry.id   AF-A0A085WPD8-F1
#
_cell.length_a   1.000
_cell.length_b   1.000
_cell.length_c   1.000
_cell.angle_alpha   90.00
_cell.angle_beta   90.00
_cell.angle_gamma   90.00
#
_symmetry.space_group_name_H-M   'P 1'
#
loop_
_entity.id
_entity.type
_entity.pdbx_description
1 polymer ?
#
loop_
_entity_poly.entity_id
_entity_poly.type
_entity_poly.pdbx_seq_one_letter_code
_entity_poly.pdbx_strand_id
1 'polypeptide(L)'
;MRFGDIVEVRTPAGLAYLQYASKHPSYMDTVRVLPGLFPERPAPEKLEALSTHEGYFAFYLVSHAVRHGLAEVVAHYPIPAGLEAPRAILRPGFITREGTVTKWWLEEGTRETLLNRALTPEEKRLSLAEMWNHEFLVQRLSEQWHPEHEHAKRLGPAGLHTPHAATQGQSPRMRHYLYFPQATVGRSVAAELRRRGFTVESRQGADEKNWLVLVEHLLSPGGGEAISIREELEHLAAEHAGEYDGFETSLPE
;
A
#
# COMPACT_ATOMS: atom_id res chain seq x y z
N MET A 1 -15.22 -11.93 2.83
CA MET A 1 -15.00 -11.10 4.03
C MET A 1 -16.33 -10.69 4.62
N ARG A 2 -16.43 -10.73 5.94
CA ARG A 2 -17.57 -10.24 6.73
C ARG A 2 -17.08 -9.10 7.63
N PHE A 3 -17.91 -8.07 7.81
CA PHE A 3 -17.65 -6.93 8.70
C PHE A 3 -17.22 -7.43 10.10
N GLY A 4 -16.06 -7.01 10.59
CA GLY A 4 -15.50 -7.43 11.88
C GLY A 4 -14.59 -8.66 11.85
N ASP A 5 -14.39 -9.31 10.69
CA ASP A 5 -13.42 -10.39 10.56
C ASP A 5 -12.01 -9.92 10.91
N ILE A 6 -11.33 -10.67 11.77
CA ILE A 6 -9.91 -10.49 12.09
C ILE A 6 -9.09 -11.31 11.11
N VAL A 7 -8.16 -10.64 10.44
CA VAL A 7 -7.30 -11.22 9.42
C VAL A 7 -5.86 -11.16 9.90
N GLU A 8 -5.21 -12.32 9.98
CA GLU A 8 -3.77 -12.44 10.23
C GLU A 8 -3.00 -12.26 8.93
N VAL A 9 -1.95 -11.44 8.98
CA VAL A 9 -1.01 -11.21 7.89
C VAL A 9 0.39 -11.54 8.39
N ARG A 10 1.11 -12.40 7.66
CA ARG A 10 2.51 -12.69 7.96
C ARG A 10 3.40 -11.58 7.43
N THR A 11 4.35 -11.16 8.25
CA THR A 11 5.39 -10.20 7.86
C THR A 11 6.75 -10.72 8.30
N PRO A 12 7.86 -10.25 7.69
CA PRO A 12 9.21 -10.57 8.16
C PRO A 12 9.48 -10.20 9.63
N ALA A 13 8.70 -9.28 10.22
CA ALA A 13 8.85 -8.82 11.59
C ALA A 13 7.87 -9.49 12.57
N GLY A 14 7.01 -10.42 12.11
CA GLY A 14 6.01 -11.12 12.91
C GLY A 14 4.61 -11.11 12.29
N LEU A 15 3.63 -11.60 13.05
CA LEU A 15 2.22 -11.61 12.68
C LEU A 15 1.57 -10.26 13.01
N ALA A 16 0.96 -9.67 12.00
CA ALA A 16 0.11 -8.49 12.12
C ALA A 16 -1.36 -8.88 12.02
N TYR A 17 -2.24 -8.04 12.55
CA TYR A 17 -3.67 -8.28 12.53
C TYR A 17 -4.42 -7.09 11.93
N LEU A 18 -5.33 -7.40 11.03
CA LEU A 18 -6.25 -6.46 10.42
C LEU A 18 -7.67 -6.80 10.89
N GLN A 19 -8.56 -5.82 10.89
CA GLN A 19 -9.99 -6.04 11.04
C GLN A 19 -10.72 -5.48 9.83
N TYR A 20 -11.52 -6.31 9.16
CA TYR A 20 -12.30 -5.87 8.00
C TYR A 20 -13.38 -4.89 8.42
N ALA A 21 -13.30 -3.65 7.92
CA ALA A 21 -14.12 -2.55 8.40
C ALA A 21 -15.24 -2.18 7.45
N SER A 22 -15.00 -2.12 6.14
CA SER A 22 -16.05 -1.78 5.18
C SER A 22 -15.59 -2.06 3.75
N LYS A 23 -16.49 -1.82 2.80
CA LYS A 23 -16.15 -1.71 1.38
C LYS A 23 -16.37 -0.26 0.94
N HIS A 24 -15.28 0.44 0.66
CA HIS A 24 -15.29 1.76 0.06
C HIS A 24 -15.69 1.68 -1.43
N PRO A 25 -16.54 2.59 -1.95
CA PRO A 25 -16.96 2.57 -3.35
C PRO A 25 -15.81 2.67 -4.36
N SER A 26 -14.79 3.49 -4.06
CA SER A 26 -13.67 3.77 -4.99
C SER A 26 -12.38 3.03 -4.66
N TYR A 27 -12.19 2.60 -3.40
CA TYR A 27 -10.93 2.05 -2.91
C TYR A 27 -11.09 0.60 -2.41
N MET A 28 -12.24 -0.02 -2.70
CA MET A 28 -12.53 -1.41 -2.40
C MET A 28 -12.51 -1.73 -0.89
N ASP A 29 -11.72 -2.69 -0.45
CA ASP A 29 -11.76 -3.18 0.92
C ASP A 29 -11.05 -2.22 1.87
N THR A 30 -11.76 -1.77 2.91
CA THR A 30 -11.20 -0.96 3.99
C THR A 30 -10.89 -1.87 5.18
N VAL A 31 -9.65 -1.86 5.64
CA VAL A 31 -9.22 -2.60 6.81
C VAL A 31 -8.72 -1.65 7.89
N ARG A 32 -8.97 -2.01 9.15
CA ARG A 32 -8.36 -1.39 10.32
C ARG A 32 -7.14 -2.20 10.73
N VAL A 33 -5.96 -1.60 10.73
CA VAL A 33 -4.73 -2.21 11.22
C VAL A 33 -4.74 -2.16 12.74
N LEU A 34 -4.69 -3.33 13.38
CA LEU A 34 -4.64 -3.46 14.83
C LEU A 34 -3.18 -3.29 15.31
N PRO A 35 -2.97 -2.78 16.53
CA PRO A 35 -1.64 -2.44 17.00
C PRO A 35 -0.76 -3.68 17.26
N GLY A 36 0.53 -3.53 16.95
CA GLY A 36 1.59 -4.46 17.33
C GLY A 36 1.89 -5.56 16.31
N LEU A 37 3.02 -6.23 16.55
CA LEU A 37 3.49 -7.41 15.84
C LEU A 37 3.73 -8.53 16.85
N PHE A 38 3.39 -9.76 16.47
CA PHE A 38 3.44 -10.91 17.37
C PHE A 38 4.30 -12.03 16.78
N PRO A 39 5.22 -12.63 17.53
CA PRO A 39 6.03 -13.73 17.02
C PRO A 39 5.20 -14.99 16.75
N GLU A 40 4.07 -15.14 17.45
CA GLU A 40 3.13 -16.25 17.33
C GLU A 40 1.70 -15.73 17.48
N ARG A 41 0.71 -16.54 17.08
CA ARG A 41 -0.70 -16.16 17.14
C ARG A 41 -1.13 -15.94 18.60
N PRO A 42 -1.58 -14.72 19.00
CA PRO A 42 -2.03 -14.48 20.36
C PRO A 42 -3.24 -15.36 20.71
N ALA A 43 -3.40 -15.63 22.02
CA ALA A 43 -4.59 -16.29 22.54
C ALA A 43 -5.87 -15.50 22.19
N PRO A 44 -7.03 -16.16 22.04
CA PRO A 44 -8.28 -15.52 21.64
C PRO A 44 -8.66 -14.29 22.48
N GLU A 45 -8.44 -14.33 23.80
CA GLU A 45 -8.74 -13.22 24.71
C GLU A 45 -7.88 -11.99 24.42
N LYS A 46 -6.62 -12.21 24.00
CA LYS A 46 -5.72 -11.13 23.61
C LYS A 46 -6.08 -10.58 22.23
N LEU A 47 -6.52 -11.41 21.28
CA LEU A 47 -7.04 -10.95 19.99
C LEU A 47 -8.33 -10.14 20.16
N GLU A 48 -9.23 -10.57 21.04
CA GLU A 48 -10.44 -9.82 21.40
C GLU A 48 -10.07 -8.46 21.99
N ALA A 49 -9.15 -8.43 22.96
CA ALA A 49 -8.66 -7.18 23.54
C ALA A 49 -8.03 -6.27 22.47
N LEU A 50 -7.21 -6.79 21.54
CA LEU A 50 -6.65 -5.99 20.44
C LEU A 50 -7.73 -5.38 19.56
N SER A 51 -8.83 -6.09 19.31
CA SER A 51 -9.95 -5.59 18.51
C SER A 51 -10.66 -4.38 19.15
N THR A 52 -10.41 -4.07 20.43
CA THR A 52 -10.95 -2.88 21.09
C THR A 52 -9.99 -1.70 21.14
N HIS A 53 -8.73 -1.87 20.72
CA HIS A 53 -7.76 -0.79 20.69
C HIS A 53 -7.93 0.10 19.45
N GLU A 54 -7.47 1.35 19.56
CA GLU A 54 -7.33 2.21 18.39
C GLU A 54 -6.34 1.61 17.39
N GLY A 55 -6.64 1.83 16.10
CA GLY A 55 -5.81 1.45 14.97
C GLY A 55 -5.86 2.55 13.91
N TYR A 56 -5.27 2.31 12.76
CA TYR A 56 -5.44 3.16 11.58
C TYR A 56 -6.13 2.38 10.47
N PHE A 57 -6.70 3.06 9.48
CA PHE A 57 -7.33 2.37 8.34
C PHE A 57 -6.47 2.49 7.09
N ALA A 58 -6.49 1.43 6.29
CA ALA A 58 -5.87 1.36 4.99
C ALA A 58 -6.85 0.75 3.99
N PHE A 59 -6.68 1.08 2.72
CA PHE A 59 -7.39 0.40 1.64
C PHE A 59 -6.51 -0.73 1.13
N TYR A 60 -6.97 -1.96 1.29
CA TYR A 60 -6.18 -3.15 0.99
C TYR A 60 -7.09 -4.26 0.50
N LEU A 61 -6.70 -4.94 -0.58
CA LEU A 61 -7.46 -6.04 -1.22
C LEU A 61 -7.50 -7.32 -0.36
N VAL A 62 -7.93 -7.22 0.89
CA VAL A 62 -7.89 -8.31 1.88
C VAL A 62 -8.74 -9.51 1.45
N SER A 63 -9.86 -9.29 0.76
CA SER A 63 -10.67 -10.39 0.21
C SER A 63 -9.90 -11.23 -0.80
N HIS A 64 -9.06 -10.59 -1.62
CA HIS A 64 -8.19 -11.28 -2.57
C HIS A 64 -7.07 -11.99 -1.82
N ALA A 65 -6.39 -11.31 -0.92
CA ALA A 65 -5.31 -11.88 -0.13
C ALA A 65 -5.71 -13.15 0.64
N VAL A 66 -6.89 -13.15 1.26
CA VAL A 66 -7.43 -14.34 1.94
C VAL A 66 -7.69 -15.48 0.94
N ARG A 67 -8.28 -15.18 -0.22
CA ARG A 67 -8.57 -16.18 -1.25
C ARG A 67 -7.30 -16.83 -1.80
N HIS A 68 -6.22 -16.07 -1.91
CA HIS A 68 -4.93 -16.55 -2.44
C HIS A 68 -3.98 -17.06 -1.35
N GLY A 69 -4.42 -17.12 -0.09
CA GLY A 69 -3.64 -17.67 1.03
C GLY A 69 -2.43 -16.81 1.42
N LEU A 70 -2.51 -15.51 1.16
CA LEU A 70 -1.58 -14.46 1.60
C LEU A 70 -1.93 -13.95 3.01
N ALA A 71 -3.20 -14.09 3.39
CA ALA A 71 -3.73 -13.72 4.69
C ALA A 71 -4.76 -14.77 5.16
N GLU A 72 -5.04 -14.83 6.46
CA GLU A 72 -5.95 -15.83 7.04
C GLU A 72 -7.01 -15.16 7.92
N VAL A 73 -8.28 -15.51 7.77
CA VAL A 73 -9.32 -15.08 8.73
C VAL A 73 -9.20 -15.96 9.97
N VAL A 74 -8.88 -15.37 11.12
CA VAL A 74 -8.55 -16.10 12.36
C VAL A 74 -9.56 -15.92 13.49
N ALA A 75 -10.36 -14.85 13.44
CA ALA A 75 -11.40 -14.57 14.41
C ALA A 75 -12.45 -13.61 13.84
N HIS A 76 -13.49 -13.34 14.62
CA HIS A 76 -14.52 -12.38 14.28
C HIS A 76 -14.95 -11.63 15.53
N TYR A 77 -14.77 -10.31 15.54
CA TYR A 77 -15.20 -9.44 16.64
C TYR A 77 -15.90 -8.22 16.07
N PRO A 78 -16.99 -7.75 16.71
CA PRO A 78 -17.62 -6.51 16.29
C PRO A 78 -16.64 -5.34 16.41
N ILE A 79 -16.74 -4.37 15.50
CA ILE A 79 -16.01 -3.11 15.64
C ILE A 79 -16.72 -2.28 16.71
N PRO A 80 -16.04 -1.86 17.79
CA PRO A 80 -16.64 -1.02 18.82
C PRO A 80 -17.09 0.34 18.26
N ALA A 81 -18.11 0.91 18.89
CA ALA A 81 -18.58 2.25 18.55
C ALA A 81 -17.44 3.28 18.73
N GLY A 82 -17.24 4.14 17.73
CA GLY A 82 -16.16 5.13 17.69
C GLY A 82 -14.88 4.63 17.03
N LEU A 83 -14.80 3.34 16.67
CA LEU A 83 -13.67 2.74 15.97
C LEU A 83 -14.03 2.28 14.55
N GLU A 84 -15.12 2.80 13.99
CA GLU A 84 -15.52 2.55 12.60
C GLU A 84 -14.63 3.31 11.60
N ALA A 85 -14.61 2.84 10.35
CA ALA A 85 -13.85 3.49 9.28
C ALA A 85 -14.24 4.97 9.16
N PRO A 86 -13.26 5.90 9.14
CA PRO A 86 -13.53 7.31 9.02
C PRO A 86 -14.22 7.61 7.69
N ARG A 87 -15.17 8.54 7.72
CA ARG A 87 -15.82 9.03 6.49
C ARG A 87 -14.91 9.94 5.67
N ALA A 88 -13.89 10.48 6.33
CA ALA A 88 -12.92 11.38 5.76
C ALA A 88 -11.63 10.63 5.45
N ILE A 89 -11.06 10.89 4.28
CA ILE A 89 -9.72 10.41 3.90
C ILE A 89 -8.89 11.54 3.32
N LEU A 90 -7.58 11.38 3.37
CA LEU A 90 -6.63 12.35 2.85
C LEU A 90 -6.04 11.86 1.54
N ARG A 91 -6.23 12.65 0.47
CA ARG A 91 -5.54 12.44 -0.78
C ARG A 91 -4.40 13.45 -0.93
N PRO A 92 -3.18 13.02 -1.30
CA PRO A 92 -2.12 13.93 -1.66
C PRO A 92 -2.60 14.88 -2.77
N GLY A 93 -2.43 16.19 -2.57
CA GLY A 93 -2.76 17.21 -3.55
C GLY A 93 -1.52 17.66 -4.29
N PHE A 94 -0.96 18.79 -3.83
CA PHE A 94 0.20 19.39 -4.46
C PHE A 94 1.46 18.88 -3.77
N ILE A 95 2.36 18.27 -4.55
CA ILE A 95 3.63 17.80 -4.03
C ILE A 95 4.73 18.73 -4.56
N THR A 96 5.66 19.13 -3.68
CA THR A 96 6.89 19.80 -4.12
C THR A 96 7.75 18.87 -4.96
N ARG A 97 8.77 19.46 -5.58
CA ARG A 97 9.80 18.73 -6.31
C ARG A 97 10.55 17.74 -5.43
N GLU A 98 10.66 18.01 -4.12
CA GLU A 98 11.34 17.18 -3.12
C GLU A 98 10.44 16.10 -2.50
N GLY A 99 9.35 15.73 -3.19
CA GLY A 99 8.42 14.69 -2.72
C GLY A 99 7.56 15.08 -1.52
N THR A 100 7.60 16.34 -1.06
CA THR A 100 6.83 16.78 0.10
C THR A 100 5.42 17.21 -0.31
N VAL A 101 4.40 16.59 0.26
CA VAL A 101 3.01 17.03 0.06
C VAL A 101 2.80 18.38 0.75
N THR A 102 2.59 19.43 -0.05
CA THR A 102 2.34 20.80 0.43
C THR A 102 0.89 21.10 0.72
N LYS A 103 -0.01 20.39 0.02
CA LYS A 103 -1.44 20.55 0.17
C LYS A 103 -2.12 19.21 0.05
N TRP A 104 -3.17 19.05 0.84
CA TRP A 104 -3.93 17.82 0.95
C TRP A 104 -5.35 18.08 0.50
N TRP A 105 -5.96 17.11 -0.16
CA TRP A 105 -7.39 17.06 -0.36
C TRP A 105 -8.00 16.23 0.78
N LEU A 106 -8.96 16.83 1.48
CA LEU A 106 -9.84 16.10 2.38
C LEU A 106 -11.06 15.65 1.59
N GLU A 107 -11.25 14.33 1.48
CA GLU A 107 -12.41 13.73 0.83
C GLU A 107 -13.38 13.24 1.88
N GLU A 108 -14.61 13.78 1.88
CA GLU A 108 -15.70 13.38 2.75
C GLU A 108 -16.88 12.94 1.90
N GLY A 109 -16.95 11.64 1.60
CA GLY A 109 -17.94 11.10 0.66
C GLY A 109 -17.72 11.64 -0.76
N THR A 110 -18.63 12.48 -1.25
CA THR A 110 -18.51 13.11 -2.59
C THR A 110 -17.92 14.52 -2.54
N ARG A 111 -17.61 15.03 -1.34
CA ARG A 111 -17.07 16.38 -1.16
C ARG A 111 -15.55 16.31 -1.10
N GLU A 112 -14.89 17.08 -1.96
CA GLU A 112 -13.46 17.29 -1.91
C GLU A 112 -13.14 18.72 -1.45
N THR A 113 -12.27 18.86 -0.45
CA THR A 113 -11.85 20.16 0.07
C THR A 113 -10.33 20.26 0.04
N LEU A 114 -9.78 21.22 -0.71
CA LEU A 114 -8.35 21.51 -0.70
C LEU A 114 -7.98 22.22 0.61
N LEU A 115 -7.14 21.58 1.41
CA LEU A 115 -6.58 22.16 2.63
C LEU A 115 -5.39 23.05 2.26
N ASN A 116 -5.59 24.37 2.31
CA ASN A 116 -4.55 25.38 2.13
C ASN A 116 -3.82 25.72 3.45
N ARG A 117 -3.81 24.79 4.40
CA ARG A 117 -3.18 24.91 5.73
C ARG A 117 -2.48 23.60 6.09
N ALA A 118 -1.65 23.64 7.13
CA ALA A 118 -1.12 22.42 7.72
C ALA A 118 -2.25 21.54 8.28
N LEU A 119 -2.05 20.22 8.23
CA LEU A 119 -2.95 19.24 8.82
C LEU A 119 -2.96 19.35 10.35
N THR A 120 -4.13 19.26 10.97
CA THR A 120 -4.25 19.10 12.42
C THR A 120 -3.77 17.72 12.86
N PRO A 121 -3.45 17.49 14.15
CA PRO A 121 -3.10 16.16 14.65
C PRO A 121 -4.16 15.09 14.33
N GLU A 122 -5.44 15.44 14.37
CA GLU A 122 -6.55 14.54 14.05
C GLU A 122 -6.58 14.22 12.56
N GLU A 123 -6.36 15.21 11.69
CA GLU A 123 -6.29 14.99 10.23
C GLU A 123 -5.11 14.10 9.85
N LYS A 124 -3.97 14.24 10.52
CA LYS A 124 -2.79 13.37 10.30
C LYS A 124 -3.04 11.88 10.61
N ARG A 125 -4.10 11.57 11.34
CA ARG A 125 -4.50 10.19 11.67
C ARG A 125 -5.50 9.61 10.67
N LEU A 126 -6.00 10.44 9.74
CA LEU A 126 -6.88 9.98 8.68
C LEU A 126 -6.13 9.06 7.71
N SER A 127 -6.89 8.13 7.15
CA SER A 127 -6.37 7.23 6.11
C SER A 127 -5.98 7.99 4.87
N LEU A 128 -4.90 7.53 4.24
CA LEU A 128 -4.52 8.00 2.93
C LEU A 128 -5.44 7.36 1.88
N ALA A 129 -5.85 8.16 0.91
CA ALA A 129 -6.65 7.76 -0.25
C ALA A 129 -5.78 7.02 -1.27
N GLU A 130 -5.22 5.89 -0.83
CA GLU A 130 -4.29 5.06 -1.59
C GLU A 130 -4.65 3.59 -1.36
N MET A 131 -4.73 2.84 -2.46
CA MET A 131 -4.94 1.40 -2.41
C MET A 131 -3.59 0.71 -2.30
N TRP A 132 -3.44 -0.12 -1.26
CA TRP A 132 -2.23 -0.90 -1.01
C TRP A 132 -2.41 -2.30 -1.56
N ASN A 133 -1.36 -2.80 -2.20
CA ASN A 133 -1.24 -4.20 -2.54
C ASN A 133 -0.66 -5.00 -1.35
N HIS A 134 -0.46 -6.31 -1.53
CA HIS A 134 0.02 -7.14 -0.42
C HIS A 134 1.45 -6.80 0.01
N GLU A 135 2.41 -6.65 -0.93
CA GLU A 135 3.80 -6.31 -0.57
C GLU A 135 3.86 -4.99 0.22
N PHE A 136 3.18 -3.95 -0.26
CA PHE A 136 3.27 -2.62 0.33
C PHE A 136 2.64 -2.60 1.72
N LEU A 137 1.50 -3.27 1.89
CA LEU A 137 0.93 -3.47 3.22
C LEU A 137 1.94 -4.19 4.14
N VAL A 138 2.51 -5.32 3.71
CA VAL A 138 3.48 -6.08 4.52
C VAL A 138 4.69 -5.22 4.89
N GLN A 139 5.18 -4.40 3.96
CA GLN A 139 6.24 -3.44 4.23
C GLN A 139 5.83 -2.45 5.32
N ARG A 140 4.69 -1.75 5.16
CA ARG A 140 4.20 -0.77 6.14
C ARG A 140 3.97 -1.39 7.52
N LEU A 141 3.45 -2.62 7.57
CA LEU A 141 3.27 -3.37 8.81
C LEU A 141 4.62 -3.72 9.46
N SER A 142 5.61 -4.16 8.68
CA SER A 142 6.95 -4.51 9.17
C SER A 142 7.69 -3.30 9.73
N GLU A 143 7.51 -2.14 9.10
CA GLU A 143 8.06 -0.85 9.53
C GLU A 143 7.30 -0.24 10.72
N GLN A 144 6.18 -0.85 11.15
CA GLN A 144 5.24 -0.30 12.13
C GLN A 144 4.85 1.15 11.77
N TRP A 145 4.59 1.36 10.48
CA TRP A 145 4.20 2.66 9.96
C TRP A 145 2.79 3.05 10.45
N HIS A 146 2.59 4.35 10.63
CA HIS A 146 1.31 4.97 10.95
C HIS A 146 1.08 6.21 10.05
N PRO A 147 -0.17 6.58 9.71
CA PRO A 147 -0.47 7.73 8.85
C PRO A 147 0.19 9.04 9.28
N GLU A 148 0.28 9.26 10.60
CA GLU A 148 0.92 10.43 11.18
C GLU A 148 2.41 10.61 10.81
N HIS A 149 3.09 9.51 10.44
CA HIS A 149 4.48 9.53 10.01
C HIS A 149 4.65 10.04 8.57
N GLU A 150 3.62 9.96 7.73
CA GLU A 150 3.68 10.43 6.33
C GLU A 150 3.83 11.97 6.25
N HIS A 151 3.44 12.67 7.31
CA HIS A 151 3.36 14.13 7.35
C HIS A 151 4.56 14.79 8.03
N ALA A 152 5.54 14.00 8.51
CA ALA A 152 6.74 14.54 9.13
C ALA A 152 7.73 15.03 8.05
N LYS A 153 8.19 16.28 8.17
CA LYS A 153 9.40 16.73 7.47
C LYS A 153 10.56 15.82 7.93
N ARG A 154 11.19 15.09 7.01
CA ARG A 154 12.45 14.40 7.28
C ARG A 154 13.48 15.41 7.80
N LEU A 155 13.76 15.38 9.10
CA LEU A 155 14.84 16.14 9.75
C LEU A 155 16.00 15.16 10.01
N GLY A 156 17.19 15.43 9.44
CA GLY A 156 18.37 14.52 9.36
C GLY A 156 19.08 14.19 10.69
N PRO A 157 20.31 13.60 10.70
CA PRO A 157 21.41 13.77 9.73
C PRO A 157 22.03 12.47 9.15
N ALA A 158 22.58 12.60 7.94
CA ALA A 158 23.60 11.77 7.29
C ALA A 158 23.65 10.26 7.61
N GLY A 159 22.93 9.49 6.79
CA GLY A 159 23.18 8.07 6.53
C GLY A 159 22.83 7.76 5.09
N LEU A 160 23.68 8.24 4.15
CA LEU A 160 23.70 7.94 2.70
C LEU A 160 22.35 8.21 2.00
N HIS A 161 22.13 9.38 1.40
CA HIS A 161 22.71 9.75 0.11
C HIS A 161 22.91 11.27 0.01
N THR A 162 24.12 11.67 -0.40
CA THR A 162 24.46 13.06 -0.67
C THR A 162 23.78 13.53 -1.97
N PRO A 163 23.32 14.79 -2.04
CA PRO A 163 22.50 15.30 -3.12
C PRO A 163 23.36 15.74 -4.31
N HIS A 164 22.91 15.45 -5.53
CA HIS A 164 23.44 16.11 -6.72
C HIS A 164 22.39 17.01 -7.37
N ALA A 165 22.80 18.27 -7.44
CA ALA A 165 22.30 19.43 -8.16
C ALA A 165 21.23 19.22 -9.25
N ALA A 166 20.31 20.19 -9.27
CA ALA A 166 19.23 20.40 -10.23
C ALA A 166 19.58 20.11 -11.70
N THR A 167 18.75 19.31 -12.37
CA THR A 167 18.39 19.49 -13.79
C THR A 167 16.93 19.08 -14.01
N GLN A 168 16.30 19.68 -15.02
CA GLN A 168 14.87 19.77 -15.36
C GLN A 168 14.04 18.46 -15.33
N GLY A 169 12.73 18.59 -15.06
CA GLY A 169 11.66 17.64 -15.42
C GLY A 169 11.82 16.19 -14.96
N GLN A 170 11.28 15.83 -13.79
CA GLN A 170 11.10 14.40 -13.46
C GLN A 170 9.63 14.11 -13.19
N SER A 171 9.07 13.37 -14.14
CA SER A 171 7.79 12.69 -14.11
C SER A 171 7.65 11.79 -12.87
N PRO A 172 6.48 11.73 -12.19
CA PRO A 172 6.27 10.83 -11.07
C PRO A 172 6.55 9.37 -11.45
N ARG A 173 7.08 8.58 -10.53
CA ARG A 173 7.42 7.18 -10.74
C ARG A 173 6.22 6.30 -10.43
N MET A 174 5.86 5.42 -11.34
CA MET A 174 4.86 4.39 -11.13
C MET A 174 5.56 3.04 -10.99
N ARG A 175 5.15 2.26 -9.99
CA ARG A 175 5.67 0.92 -9.71
C ARG A 175 4.54 -0.09 -9.83
N HIS A 176 4.75 -1.18 -10.56
CA HIS A 176 3.78 -2.24 -10.77
C HIS A 176 4.29 -3.56 -10.21
N TYR A 177 3.38 -4.36 -9.69
CA TYR A 177 3.70 -5.60 -9.00
C TYR A 177 3.09 -6.76 -9.78
N LEU A 178 3.96 -7.60 -10.34
CA LEU A 178 3.59 -8.80 -11.05
C LEU A 178 4.15 -10.01 -10.31
N TYR A 179 3.32 -11.02 -10.08
CA TYR A 179 3.69 -12.26 -9.41
C TYR A 179 3.66 -13.43 -10.36
N PHE A 180 4.65 -14.30 -10.25
CA PHE A 180 4.74 -15.52 -11.05
C PHE A 180 4.94 -16.74 -10.15
N PRO A 181 4.28 -17.87 -10.42
CA PRO A 181 4.38 -19.06 -9.60
C PRO A 181 5.76 -19.73 -9.65
N GLN A 182 6.61 -19.37 -10.62
CA GLN A 182 7.94 -19.95 -10.79
C GLN A 182 9.00 -18.84 -10.98
N ALA A 183 10.11 -18.96 -10.24
CA ALA A 183 11.23 -18.04 -10.31
C ALA A 183 11.89 -17.98 -11.70
N THR A 184 11.85 -19.06 -12.47
CA THR A 184 12.35 -19.10 -13.86
C THR A 184 11.50 -18.22 -14.77
N VAL A 185 10.17 -18.33 -14.67
CA VAL A 185 9.21 -17.52 -15.42
C VAL A 185 9.33 -16.04 -15.04
N GLY A 186 9.29 -15.73 -13.74
CA GLY A 186 9.41 -14.35 -13.27
C GLY A 186 10.74 -13.70 -13.67
N ARG A 187 11.86 -14.44 -13.63
CA ARG A 187 13.14 -13.93 -14.15
C ARG A 187 13.14 -13.70 -15.66
N SER A 188 12.47 -14.55 -16.42
CA SER A 188 12.32 -14.39 -17.87
C SER A 188 11.52 -13.13 -18.21
N VAL A 189 10.37 -12.94 -17.56
CA VAL A 189 9.53 -11.75 -17.73
C VAL A 189 10.26 -10.49 -17.28
N ALA A 190 10.98 -10.53 -16.15
CA ALA A 190 11.81 -9.41 -15.72
C ALA A 190 12.90 -9.06 -16.74
N ALA A 191 13.54 -10.06 -17.35
CA ALA A 191 14.53 -9.82 -18.40
C ALA A 191 13.89 -9.20 -19.66
N GLU A 192 12.67 -9.60 -20.00
CA GLU A 192 11.91 -9.01 -21.09
C GLU A 192 11.52 -7.56 -20.85
N LEU A 193 10.96 -7.26 -19.68
CA LEU A 193 10.57 -5.90 -19.32
C LEU A 193 11.78 -4.96 -19.26
N ARG A 194 12.95 -5.44 -18.80
CA ARG A 194 14.20 -4.67 -18.90
C ARG A 194 14.60 -4.40 -20.35
N ARG A 195 14.42 -5.35 -21.28
CA ARG A 195 14.65 -5.11 -22.73
C ARG A 195 13.67 -4.11 -23.32
N ARG A 196 12.45 -4.04 -22.79
CA ARG A 196 11.43 -3.04 -23.16
C ARG A 196 11.67 -1.66 -22.53
N GLY A 197 12.71 -1.50 -21.71
CA GLY A 197 13.15 -0.22 -21.16
C GLY A 197 12.63 0.11 -19.77
N PHE A 198 11.94 -0.82 -19.11
CA PHE A 198 11.49 -0.65 -17.73
C PHE A 198 12.64 -0.85 -16.73
N THR A 199 12.59 -0.12 -15.62
CA THR A 199 13.40 -0.44 -14.44
C THR A 199 12.73 -1.60 -13.72
N VAL A 200 13.44 -2.70 -13.46
CA VAL A 200 12.80 -3.91 -12.90
C VAL A 200 13.64 -4.52 -11.80
N GLU A 201 13.02 -4.73 -10.64
CA GLU A 201 13.51 -5.61 -9.57
C GLU A 201 12.83 -6.98 -9.68
N SER A 202 13.56 -8.05 -9.36
CA SER A 202 13.04 -9.41 -9.45
C SER A 202 13.57 -10.23 -8.29
N ARG A 203 12.68 -10.68 -7.40
CA ARG A 203 13.01 -11.37 -6.15
C ARG A 203 11.89 -12.33 -5.73
N GLN A 204 12.12 -13.09 -4.67
CA GLN A 204 11.04 -13.82 -4.00
C GLN A 204 10.04 -12.81 -3.39
N GLY A 205 8.75 -13.05 -3.58
CA GLY A 205 7.67 -12.24 -2.99
C GLY A 205 7.59 -12.42 -1.48
N ALA A 206 6.93 -11.48 -0.79
CA ALA A 206 6.75 -11.56 0.66
C ALA A 206 5.89 -12.76 1.10
N ASP A 207 5.15 -13.36 0.16
CA ASP A 207 4.35 -14.56 0.38
C ASP A 207 5.14 -15.88 0.41
N GLU A 208 6.45 -15.80 0.16
CA GLU A 208 7.43 -16.90 0.03
C GLU A 208 7.10 -17.96 -1.04
N LYS A 209 5.96 -17.83 -1.73
CA LYS A 209 5.44 -18.81 -2.70
C LYS A 209 5.67 -18.35 -4.13
N ASN A 210 5.47 -17.06 -4.37
CA ASN A 210 5.53 -16.47 -5.70
C ASN A 210 6.82 -15.68 -5.90
N TRP A 211 7.20 -15.53 -7.16
CA TRP A 211 8.29 -14.68 -7.58
C TRP A 211 7.75 -13.31 -7.98
N LEU A 212 8.23 -12.27 -7.32
CA LEU A 212 7.85 -10.89 -7.59
C LEU A 212 8.73 -10.31 -8.71
N VAL A 213 8.07 -9.64 -9.65
CA VAL A 213 8.66 -8.74 -10.63
C VAL A 213 8.07 -7.35 -10.39
N LEU A 214 8.90 -6.46 -9.83
CA LEU A 214 8.54 -5.07 -9.54
C LEU A 214 9.04 -4.18 -10.68
N VAL A 215 8.11 -3.53 -11.38
CA VAL A 215 8.37 -2.75 -12.58
C VAL A 215 8.21 -1.27 -12.25
N GLU A 216 9.25 -0.47 -12.41
CA GLU A 216 9.23 0.98 -12.21
C GLU A 216 9.39 1.72 -13.54
N HIS A 217 8.57 2.75 -13.76
CA HIS A 217 8.71 3.68 -14.88
C HIS A 217 8.27 5.10 -14.49
N LEU A 218 8.61 6.08 -15.34
CA LEU A 218 8.19 7.46 -15.18
C LEU A 218 6.84 7.71 -15.89
N LEU A 219 5.97 8.53 -15.30
CA LEU A 219 4.69 8.94 -15.86
C LEU A 219 4.85 10.17 -16.74
N SER A 220 4.68 10.05 -18.05
CA SER A 220 4.70 11.23 -18.92
C SER A 220 3.62 12.25 -18.51
N PRO A 221 3.93 13.57 -18.56
CA PRO A 221 2.96 14.64 -18.28
C PRO A 221 1.88 14.65 -19.37
N GLY A 222 0.84 13.84 -19.16
CA GLY A 222 -0.23 13.58 -20.13
C GLY A 222 -1.21 12.48 -19.72
N GLY A 223 -0.85 11.64 -18.73
CA GLY A 223 -1.78 10.75 -18.01
C GLY A 223 -2.34 9.53 -18.77
N GLY A 224 -2.26 9.51 -20.10
CA GLY A 224 -2.77 8.41 -20.93
C GLY A 224 -1.92 7.14 -20.91
N GLU A 225 -0.62 7.24 -20.61
CA GLU A 225 0.31 6.09 -20.61
C GLU A 225 0.07 5.12 -19.44
N ALA A 226 -0.41 5.60 -18.28
CA ALA A 226 -0.58 4.75 -17.09
C ALA A 226 -1.61 3.62 -17.32
N ILE A 227 -2.71 3.91 -18.02
CA ILE A 227 -3.75 2.93 -18.33
C ILE A 227 -3.23 1.92 -19.36
N SER A 228 -2.53 2.40 -20.39
CA SER A 228 -1.95 1.53 -21.43
C SER A 228 -0.86 0.60 -20.88
N ILE A 229 0.01 1.10 -20.00
CA ILE A 229 1.08 0.30 -19.39
C ILE A 229 0.49 -0.71 -18.41
N ARG A 230 -0.53 -0.34 -17.62
CA ARG A 230 -1.27 -1.28 -16.79
C ARG A 230 -1.82 -2.44 -17.64
N GLU A 231 -2.56 -2.13 -18.70
CA GLU A 231 -3.17 -3.16 -19.57
C GLU A 231 -2.11 -4.06 -20.21
N GLU A 232 -0.98 -3.49 -20.64
CA GLU A 232 0.15 -4.25 -21.18
C GLU A 232 0.75 -5.20 -20.13
N LEU A 233 1.01 -4.72 -18.91
CA LEU A 233 1.60 -5.51 -17.84
C LEU A 233 0.62 -6.58 -17.32
N GLU A 234 -0.68 -6.29 -17.28
CA GLU A 234 -1.72 -7.25 -16.94
C GLU A 234 -1.80 -8.36 -17.99
N HIS A 235 -1.75 -8.02 -19.28
CA HIS A 235 -1.70 -9.01 -20.35
C HIS A 235 -0.43 -9.87 -20.30
N LEU A 236 0.74 -9.24 -20.13
CA LEU A 236 2.01 -9.94 -20.04
C LEU A 236 2.07 -10.88 -18.84
N ALA A 237 1.53 -10.45 -17.69
CA ALA A 237 1.41 -11.34 -16.53
C ALA A 237 0.56 -12.56 -16.89
N ALA A 238 -0.61 -12.36 -17.47
CA ALA A 238 -1.54 -13.44 -17.85
C ALA A 238 -0.94 -14.42 -18.88
N GLU A 239 -0.24 -13.93 -19.91
CA GLU A 239 0.42 -14.77 -20.94
C GLU A 239 1.45 -15.74 -20.33
N HIS A 240 2.09 -15.32 -19.24
CA HIS A 240 3.11 -16.09 -18.55
C HIS A 240 2.59 -16.79 -17.29
N ALA A 241 1.27 -16.98 -17.16
CA ALA A 241 0.62 -17.59 -15.99
C ALA A 241 0.99 -16.89 -14.66
N GLY A 242 1.27 -15.59 -14.73
CA GLY A 242 1.42 -14.70 -13.59
C GLY A 242 0.18 -13.85 -13.36
N GLU A 243 0.24 -13.05 -12.30
CA GLU A 243 -0.84 -12.20 -11.83
C GLU A 243 -0.33 -10.76 -11.66
N TYR A 244 -1.07 -9.80 -12.20
CA TYR A 244 -0.85 -8.39 -11.93
C TYR A 244 -1.64 -8.00 -10.68
N ASP A 245 -0.94 -7.55 -9.64
CA ASP A 245 -1.54 -7.30 -8.32
C ASP A 245 -1.88 -5.82 -8.09
N GLY A 246 -1.22 -4.91 -8.79
CA GLY A 246 -1.51 -3.47 -8.69
C GLY A 246 -0.32 -2.58 -8.99
N PHE A 247 -0.50 -1.30 -8.71
CA PHE A 247 0.54 -0.29 -8.84
C PHE A 247 0.52 0.72 -7.68
N GLU A 248 1.67 1.29 -7.39
CA GLU A 248 1.82 2.48 -6.55
C GLU A 248 2.39 3.64 -7.37
N THR A 249 2.10 4.86 -6.95
CA THR A 249 2.69 6.06 -7.57
C THR A 249 3.55 6.76 -6.54
N SER A 250 4.86 6.70 -6.73
CA SER A 250 5.83 7.42 -5.92
C SER A 250 6.25 8.71 -6.61
N LEU A 251 6.54 9.72 -5.81
CA LEU A 251 7.13 10.94 -6.32
C LEU A 251 8.63 10.70 -6.50
N PRO A 252 9.27 11.28 -7.53
CA PRO A 252 10.70 11.11 -7.74
C PRO A 252 11.45 11.69 -6.53
N GLU A 253 12.52 11.01 -6.13
CA GLU A 253 13.43 11.47 -5.06
C GLU A 253 14.09 12.83 -5.35
#